data_AF-A0A6H1LEP9-F1
#
_entry.id   AF-A0A6H1LEP9-F1
#
_cell.length_a   1.000
_cell.length_b   1.000
_cell.length_c   1.000
_cell.angle_alpha   90.00
_cell.angle_beta   90.00
_cell.angle_gamma   90.00
#
_symmetry.space_group_name_H-M   'P 1'
#
loop_
_entity.id
_entity.type
_entity.pdbx_description
1 polymer ?
#
loop_
_entity_poly.entity_id
_entity_poly.type
_entity_poly.pdbx_seq_one_letter_code
_entity_poly.pdbx_strand_id
1 'polypeptide(L)'
;MPQTQPDHAGRAADVYLLFAHEPYYPGPGTQEINTTLVAAASLLHPRVRQPDGAQIHDRLTEGRQPGEIVPLATLTHELGGGADWPTVGDWERVTTDLLRLVREGECDALSLGLPEIARALICTGPHSYVRTYDAAADQFIAYGPTERAAVLAEVDGFLACIVAEQDLWPGDGLLPSPTRPA
;
A
#
# COMPACT_ATOMS: atom_id res chain seq x y z
N MET A 1 -22.32 -39.36 0.45
CA MET A 1 -22.15 -38.08 -0.26
C MET A 1 -21.93 -37.01 0.80
N PRO A 2 -20.70 -36.77 1.28
CA PRO A 2 -20.45 -35.71 2.24
C PRO A 2 -20.47 -34.35 1.53
N GLN A 3 -21.05 -33.40 2.24
CA GLN A 3 -21.41 -32.07 1.79
C GLN A 3 -20.18 -31.20 1.54
N THR A 4 -20.29 -30.40 0.49
CA THR A 4 -19.41 -29.30 0.11
C THR A 4 -19.18 -28.39 1.31
N GLN A 5 -17.93 -28.30 1.77
CA GLN A 5 -17.49 -27.23 2.65
C GLN A 5 -17.02 -26.09 1.74
N PRO A 6 -17.73 -24.96 1.64
CA PRO A 6 -17.09 -23.76 1.15
C PRO A 6 -16.07 -23.37 2.21
N ASP A 7 -14.78 -23.45 1.86
CA ASP A 7 -13.70 -22.88 2.63
C ASP A 7 -13.77 -21.34 2.51
N HIS A 8 -14.84 -20.78 3.08
CA HIS A 8 -15.03 -19.34 3.31
C HIS A 8 -14.38 -18.95 4.64
N ALA A 9 -13.29 -19.63 5.01
CA ALA A 9 -12.48 -19.29 6.16
C ALA A 9 -11.76 -17.96 5.89
N GLY A 10 -12.42 -16.86 6.25
CA GLY A 10 -11.80 -15.56 6.42
C GLY A 10 -11.78 -14.66 5.19
N ARG A 11 -12.95 -14.22 4.70
CA ARG A 11 -13.05 -12.89 4.08
C ARG A 11 -12.81 -11.83 5.16
N ALA A 12 -11.58 -11.71 5.65
CA ALA A 12 -11.17 -10.50 6.33
C ALA A 12 -11.19 -9.43 5.24
N ALA A 13 -12.06 -8.42 5.37
CA ALA A 13 -11.97 -7.31 4.45
C ALA A 13 -10.56 -6.69 4.62
N ASP A 14 -9.80 -6.70 3.53
CA ASP A 14 -8.37 -6.49 3.57
C ASP A 14 -8.03 -5.05 3.95
N VAL A 15 -6.97 -4.88 4.73
CA VAL A 15 -6.25 -3.60 4.80
C VAL A 15 -5.37 -3.53 3.56
N TYR A 16 -5.17 -2.34 3.00
CA TYR A 16 -4.36 -2.16 1.80
C TYR A 16 -3.12 -1.34 2.10
N LEU A 17 -1.97 -1.80 1.58
CA LEU A 17 -0.72 -1.03 1.63
C LEU A 17 -0.59 -0.21 0.36
N LEU A 18 -0.46 1.11 0.50
CA LEU A 18 -0.16 2.03 -0.60
C LEU A 18 1.30 2.51 -0.49
N PHE A 19 2.09 2.36 -1.54
CA PHE A 19 3.47 2.85 -1.57
C PHE A 19 3.84 3.44 -2.92
N ALA A 20 4.60 4.52 -2.90
CA ALA A 20 5.21 5.08 -4.10
C ALA A 20 6.55 4.40 -4.36
N HIS A 21 6.92 4.26 -5.63
CA HIS A 21 8.17 3.65 -6.07
C HIS A 21 8.75 4.44 -7.25
N GLU A 22 9.93 4.03 -7.72
CA GLU A 22 10.55 4.64 -8.91
C GLU A 22 9.61 4.47 -10.13
N PRO A 23 9.33 5.54 -10.89
CA PRO A 23 8.41 5.45 -12.02
C PRO A 23 8.88 4.47 -13.09
N TYR A 24 7.92 3.77 -13.71
CA TYR A 24 8.17 2.92 -14.87
C TYR A 24 6.98 2.93 -15.84
N TYR A 25 7.22 2.47 -17.06
CA TYR A 25 6.18 2.32 -18.09
C TYR A 25 6.01 0.84 -18.43
N PRO A 26 4.82 0.24 -18.21
CA PRO A 26 4.56 -1.16 -18.54
C PRO A 26 4.77 -1.51 -20.02
N GLY A 27 4.60 -0.55 -20.92
CA GLY A 27 4.83 -0.76 -22.34
C GLY A 27 4.83 0.54 -23.15
N PRO A 28 5.12 0.45 -24.46
CA PRO A 28 5.07 1.62 -25.33
C PRO A 28 3.67 2.25 -25.35
N GLY A 29 3.59 3.56 -25.07
CA GLY A 29 2.33 4.31 -25.09
C GLY A 29 1.44 4.13 -23.86
N THR A 30 1.90 3.43 -22.82
CA THR A 30 1.17 3.33 -21.55
C THR A 30 1.43 4.55 -20.67
N GLN A 31 0.55 4.80 -19.70
CA GLN A 31 0.79 5.79 -18.66
C GLN A 31 1.96 5.36 -17.76
N GLU A 32 2.63 6.36 -17.17
CA GLU A 32 3.62 6.14 -16.12
C GLU A 32 2.95 5.49 -14.90
N ILE A 33 3.62 4.53 -14.26
CA ILE A 33 3.22 3.98 -12.97
C ILE A 33 4.29 4.35 -11.95
N ASN A 34 3.87 4.96 -10.86
CA ASN A 34 4.76 5.44 -9.81
C ASN A 34 4.26 5.14 -8.39
N THR A 35 3.08 4.51 -8.29
CA THR A 35 2.42 4.17 -7.03
C THR A 35 1.70 2.83 -7.18
N THR A 36 1.78 1.98 -6.15
CA THR A 36 1.13 0.67 -6.13
C THR A 36 0.36 0.50 -4.82
N LEU A 37 -0.81 -0.11 -4.92
CA LEU A 37 -1.61 -0.57 -3.80
C LEU A 37 -1.81 -2.09 -3.90
N VAL A 38 -1.54 -2.79 -2.79
CA VAL A 38 -1.70 -4.25 -2.67
C VAL A 38 -2.52 -4.58 -1.43
N ALA A 39 -3.14 -5.76 -1.41
CA ALA A 39 -3.67 -6.32 -0.17
C ALA A 39 -2.54 -6.50 0.86
N ALA A 40 -2.80 -6.17 2.13
CA ALA A 40 -1.82 -6.32 3.21
C ALA A 40 -1.27 -7.75 3.27
N ALA A 41 -2.12 -8.75 3.02
CA ALA A 41 -1.74 -10.15 3.04
C ALA A 41 -0.65 -10.52 2.00
N SER A 42 -0.43 -9.72 0.95
CA SER A 42 0.70 -9.92 0.03
C SER A 42 2.07 -9.82 0.71
N LEU A 43 2.16 -9.12 1.85
CA LEU A 43 3.36 -9.09 2.68
C LEU A 43 3.74 -10.46 3.27
N LEU A 44 2.78 -11.39 3.34
CA LEU A 44 2.97 -12.76 3.83
C LEU A 44 3.37 -13.72 2.70
N HIS A 45 3.49 -13.23 1.47
CA HIS A 45 3.87 -14.05 0.34
C HIS A 45 5.31 -14.59 0.51
N PRO A 46 5.62 -15.87 0.20
CA PRO A 46 6.95 -16.46 0.41
C PRO A 46 8.10 -15.78 -0.33
N ARG A 47 7.77 -15.04 -1.40
CA ARG A 47 8.74 -14.26 -2.20
C ARG A 47 8.96 -12.83 -1.69
N VAL A 48 8.17 -12.39 -0.70
CA VAL A 48 8.50 -11.24 0.14
C VAL A 48 9.42 -11.72 1.24
N ARG A 49 10.47 -10.95 1.52
CA ARG A 49 11.40 -11.32 2.59
C ARG A 49 10.71 -11.46 3.93
N GLN A 50 10.99 -12.57 4.60
CA GLN A 50 10.58 -12.83 5.97
C GLN A 50 11.80 -12.82 6.90
N PRO A 51 11.64 -12.40 8.18
CA PRO A 51 10.39 -12.07 8.87
C PRO A 51 9.83 -10.67 8.60
N ASP A 52 10.56 -9.83 7.86
CA ASP A 52 10.22 -8.42 7.64
C ASP A 52 8.79 -8.22 7.10
N GLY A 53 8.38 -8.97 6.07
CA GLY A 53 7.03 -8.88 5.50
C GLY A 53 5.95 -9.16 6.53
N ALA A 54 6.08 -10.24 7.29
CA ALA A 54 5.16 -10.59 8.38
C ALA A 54 5.12 -9.54 9.50
N GLN A 55 6.26 -8.98 9.88
CA GLN A 55 6.31 -7.93 10.91
C GLN A 55 5.66 -6.62 10.42
N ILE A 56 5.85 -6.28 9.15
CA ILE A 56 5.17 -5.12 8.53
C ILE A 56 3.68 -5.38 8.42
N HIS A 57 3.26 -6.58 8.03
CA HIS A 57 1.85 -6.98 7.96
C HIS A 57 1.15 -6.78 9.31
N ASP A 58 1.77 -7.24 10.40
CA ASP A 58 1.19 -7.12 11.74
C ASP A 58 1.01 -5.65 12.14
N ARG A 59 2.02 -4.81 11.88
CA ARG A 59 1.93 -3.37 12.13
C ARG A 59 0.90 -2.67 11.24
N LEU A 60 0.81 -3.10 9.99
CA LEU A 60 -0.11 -2.55 9.03
C LEU A 60 -1.56 -2.84 9.41
N THR A 61 -1.85 -4.01 9.99
CA THR A 61 -3.22 -4.48 10.30
C THR A 61 -3.67 -4.18 11.73
N GLU A 62 -2.74 -3.90 12.66
CA GLU A 62 -3.04 -3.59 14.06
C GLU A 62 -3.96 -2.35 14.19
N GLY A 63 -5.18 -2.57 14.72
CA GLY A 63 -6.13 -1.50 15.00
C GLY A 63 -6.83 -0.90 13.77
N ARG A 64 -6.68 -1.51 12.59
CA ARG A 64 -7.26 -1.01 11.34
C ARG A 64 -8.68 -1.43 11.10
N GLN A 65 -9.36 -0.61 10.30
CA GLN A 65 -10.65 -0.99 9.75
C GLN A 65 -10.47 -1.81 8.47
N PRO A 66 -11.35 -2.78 8.23
CA PRO A 66 -11.36 -3.49 6.96
C PRO A 66 -11.60 -2.51 5.78
N GLY A 67 -10.84 -2.65 4.70
CA GLY A 67 -10.86 -1.75 3.55
C GLY A 67 -9.95 -0.51 3.67
N GLU A 68 -9.30 -0.30 4.82
CA GLU A 68 -8.49 0.90 5.05
C GLU A 68 -7.24 0.90 4.14
N ILE A 69 -7.06 2.00 3.40
CA ILE A 69 -5.85 2.26 2.61
C ILE A 69 -4.83 2.95 3.49
N VAL A 70 -3.71 2.28 3.75
CA VAL A 70 -2.63 2.79 4.60
C VAL A 70 -1.41 3.09 3.73
N PRO A 71 -1.11 4.38 3.48
CA PRO A 71 0.17 4.75 2.88
C PRO A 71 1.35 4.36 3.75
N LEU A 72 2.44 3.90 3.13
CA LEU A 72 3.69 3.58 3.82
C LEU A 72 4.23 4.76 4.65
N ALA A 73 3.98 6.00 4.20
CA ALA A 73 4.34 7.19 4.97
C ALA A 73 3.50 7.34 6.26
N THR A 74 2.26 6.87 6.28
CA THR A 74 1.44 6.79 7.50
C THR A 74 2.04 5.79 8.47
N LEU A 75 2.36 4.58 8.00
CA LEU A 75 3.00 3.56 8.81
C LEU A 75 4.36 4.02 9.35
N THR A 76 5.15 4.70 8.51
CA THR A 76 6.42 5.33 8.91
C THR A 76 6.19 6.39 9.99
N HIS A 77 5.15 7.21 9.87
CA HIS A 77 4.82 8.21 10.88
C HIS A 77 4.49 7.59 12.24
N GLU A 78 3.71 6.51 12.25
CA GLU A 78 3.33 5.78 13.46
C GLU A 78 4.53 5.07 14.11
N LEU A 79 5.52 4.68 13.32
CA LEU A 79 6.81 4.13 13.76
C LEU A 79 7.80 5.24 14.15
N GLY A 80 7.33 6.21 14.93
CA GLY A 80 8.17 7.30 15.44
C GLY A 80 8.77 8.18 14.34
N GLY A 81 8.06 8.39 13.24
CA GLY A 81 8.60 9.10 12.07
C GLY A 81 9.68 8.30 11.32
N GLY A 82 9.69 6.98 11.47
CA GLY A 82 10.61 6.04 10.84
C GLY A 82 11.79 5.61 11.71
N ALA A 83 11.91 6.16 12.92
CA ALA A 83 12.96 5.78 13.87
C ALA A 83 12.86 4.30 14.29
N ASP A 84 11.65 3.74 14.30
CA ASP A 84 11.41 2.39 14.79
C ASP A 84 11.46 1.31 13.69
N TRP A 85 11.65 1.70 12.42
CA TRP A 85 11.79 0.76 11.29
C TRP A 85 12.82 -0.35 11.53
N PRO A 86 14.03 -0.09 12.09
CA PRO A 86 15.00 -1.14 12.36
C PRO A 86 14.51 -2.24 13.32
N THR A 87 13.46 -1.97 14.09
CA THR A 87 12.84 -2.96 15.00
C THR A 87 11.71 -3.75 14.33
N VAL A 88 11.22 -3.29 13.18
CA VAL A 88 10.10 -3.89 12.43
C VAL A 88 10.58 -4.64 11.19
N GLY A 89 11.51 -4.09 10.41
CA GLY A 89 12.00 -4.75 9.19
C GLY A 89 12.49 -3.76 8.14
N ASP A 90 13.09 -4.30 7.07
CA ASP A 90 13.60 -3.51 5.94
C ASP A 90 12.47 -3.20 4.94
N TRP A 91 11.77 -2.10 5.17
CA TRP A 91 10.64 -1.68 4.34
C TRP A 91 11.03 -1.40 2.88
N GLU A 92 12.26 -0.91 2.61
CA GLU A 92 12.73 -0.61 1.26
C GLU A 92 12.85 -1.90 0.44
N ARG A 93 13.44 -2.93 1.04
CA ARG A 93 13.56 -4.22 0.38
C ARG A 93 12.23 -4.96 0.30
N VAL A 94 11.34 -4.82 1.28
CA VAL A 94 9.99 -5.41 1.23
C VAL A 94 9.15 -4.78 0.11
N THR A 95 9.15 -3.46 -0.02
CA THR A 95 8.43 -2.78 -1.12
C THR A 95 9.00 -3.12 -2.49
N THR A 96 10.33 -3.33 -2.58
CA THR A 96 10.97 -3.85 -3.80
C THR A 96 10.49 -5.28 -4.13
N ASP A 97 10.43 -6.16 -3.13
CA ASP A 97 9.95 -7.53 -3.31
C ASP A 97 8.47 -7.56 -3.73
N LEU A 98 7.62 -6.71 -3.12
CA LEU A 98 6.21 -6.55 -3.50
C LEU A 98 6.06 -6.05 -4.94
N LEU A 99 6.80 -5.02 -5.34
CA LEU A 99 6.75 -4.50 -6.70
C LEU A 99 7.13 -5.58 -7.73
N ARG A 100 8.10 -6.45 -7.39
CA ARG A 100 8.44 -7.59 -8.24
C ARG A 100 7.28 -8.57 -8.37
N LEU A 101 6.56 -8.88 -7.28
CA LEU A 101 5.39 -9.79 -7.35
C LEU A 101 4.30 -9.25 -8.26
N VAL A 102 3.96 -7.98 -8.09
CA VAL A 102 2.97 -7.30 -8.94
C VAL A 102 3.36 -7.38 -10.41
N ARG A 103 4.64 -7.11 -10.72
CA ARG A 103 5.14 -7.13 -12.09
C ARG A 103 5.20 -8.52 -12.72
N GLU A 104 5.30 -9.56 -11.91
CA GLU A 104 5.31 -10.95 -12.36
C GLU A 104 3.92 -11.59 -12.36
N GLY A 105 2.89 -10.88 -11.86
CA GLY A 105 1.52 -11.38 -11.79
C GLY A 105 1.30 -12.40 -10.67
N GLU A 106 2.12 -12.34 -9.62
CA GLU A 106 2.08 -13.26 -8.48
C GLU A 106 1.22 -12.72 -7.32
N CYS A 107 0.67 -11.52 -7.49
CA CYS A 107 -0.43 -10.97 -6.71
C CYS A 107 -1.14 -9.88 -7.52
N ASP A 108 -2.39 -9.58 -7.17
CA ASP A 108 -3.12 -8.46 -7.73
C ASP A 108 -2.72 -7.15 -7.06
N ALA A 109 -2.79 -6.07 -7.85
CA ALA A 109 -2.50 -4.74 -7.36
C ALA A 109 -3.24 -3.67 -8.17
N LEU A 110 -3.52 -2.55 -7.51
CA LEU A 110 -3.88 -1.31 -8.18
C LEU A 110 -2.60 -0.51 -8.43
N SER A 111 -2.23 -0.37 -9.70
CA SER A 111 -1.04 0.37 -10.14
C SER A 111 -1.45 1.73 -10.74
N LEU A 112 -0.89 2.82 -10.21
CA LEU A 112 -1.33 4.18 -10.50
C LEU A 112 -0.16 5.07 -10.93
N GLY A 113 -0.45 5.96 -11.89
CA GLY A 113 0.39 7.08 -12.25
C GLY A 113 -0.09 8.36 -11.59
N LEU A 114 0.26 8.56 -10.32
CA LEU A 114 -0.19 9.74 -9.59
C LEU A 114 0.54 11.00 -10.08
N PRO A 115 -0.16 12.14 -10.18
CA PRO A 115 0.49 13.44 -10.37
C PRO A 115 1.52 13.72 -9.27
N GLU A 116 2.55 14.52 -9.59
CA GLU A 116 3.68 14.78 -8.69
C GLU A 116 3.25 15.22 -7.29
N ILE A 117 2.27 16.12 -7.18
CA ILE A 117 1.77 16.60 -5.88
C ILE A 117 0.99 15.54 -5.13
N ALA A 118 0.17 14.75 -5.83
CA ALA A 118 -0.56 13.64 -5.20
C ALA A 118 0.42 12.59 -4.66
N ARG A 119 1.44 12.24 -5.44
CA ARG A 119 2.52 11.36 -5.03
C ARG A 119 3.27 11.92 -3.82
N ALA A 120 3.65 13.20 -3.85
CA ALA A 120 4.31 13.84 -2.72
C ALA A 120 3.45 13.80 -1.44
N LEU A 121 2.15 14.05 -1.53
CA LEU A 121 1.24 14.02 -0.39
C LEU A 121 1.15 12.62 0.26
N ILE A 122 1.07 11.55 -0.53
CA ILE A 122 1.03 10.17 0.01
C ILE A 122 2.39 9.71 0.57
N CYS A 123 3.50 10.33 0.13
CA CYS A 123 4.86 10.06 0.62
C CYS A 123 5.22 10.85 1.90
N THR A 124 4.35 11.74 2.36
CA THR A 124 4.55 12.49 3.61
C THR A 124 3.62 12.02 4.72
N GLY A 125 4.01 12.27 5.97
CA GLY A 125 3.20 11.92 7.13
C GLY A 125 1.82 12.58 7.09
N PRO A 126 0.80 11.99 7.75
CA PRO A 126 -0.61 12.37 7.60
C PRO A 126 -0.94 13.82 7.96
N HIS A 127 -0.09 14.49 8.74
CA HIS A 127 -0.24 15.87 9.19
C HIS A 127 0.75 16.85 8.53
N SER A 128 1.48 16.39 7.52
CA SER A 128 2.52 17.17 6.85
C SER A 128 1.94 18.11 5.79
N TYR A 129 2.76 19.08 5.38
CA TYR A 129 2.45 19.98 4.28
C TYR A 129 3.52 19.86 3.20
N VAL A 130 3.07 19.78 1.95
CA VAL A 130 3.89 19.89 0.74
C VAL A 130 3.73 21.30 0.20
N ARG A 131 4.84 21.95 -0.18
CA ARG A 131 4.81 23.29 -0.78
C ARG A 131 5.39 23.26 -2.17
N THR A 132 4.69 23.87 -3.12
CA THR A 132 5.21 24.13 -4.45
C THR A 132 5.47 25.61 -4.62
N TYR A 133 6.43 25.94 -5.46
CA TYR A 133 6.68 27.30 -5.88
C TYR A 133 6.13 27.50 -7.29
N ASP A 134 5.18 28.41 -7.43
CA ASP A 134 4.64 28.84 -8.71
C ASP A 134 5.46 30.04 -9.20
N ALA A 135 6.36 29.80 -10.15
CA ALA A 135 7.20 30.84 -10.72
C ALA A 135 6.42 31.88 -11.55
N ALA A 136 5.25 31.53 -12.08
CA ALA A 136 4.43 32.46 -12.86
C ALA A 136 3.71 33.47 -11.96
N ALA A 137 3.31 33.04 -10.77
CA ALA A 137 2.64 33.88 -9.77
C ALA A 137 3.56 34.38 -8.64
N ASP A 138 4.85 34.01 -8.65
CA ASP A 138 5.85 34.33 -7.61
C ASP A 138 5.35 34.01 -6.19
N GLN A 139 4.74 32.83 -6.02
CA GLN A 139 4.09 32.45 -4.76
C GLN A 139 4.32 30.99 -4.40
N PHE A 140 4.16 30.68 -3.11
CA PHE A 140 4.12 29.31 -2.61
C PHE A 140 2.69 28.84 -2.43
N ILE A 141 2.37 27.66 -2.94
CA ILE A 141 1.10 26.97 -2.71
C ILE A 141 1.39 25.83 -1.74
N ALA A 142 0.62 25.77 -0.64
CA ALA A 142 0.73 24.72 0.36
C ALA A 142 -0.43 23.74 0.21
N TYR A 143 -0.09 22.45 0.18
CA TYR A 143 -1.01 21.32 0.17
C TYR A 143 -0.82 20.57 1.48
N GLY A 144 -1.91 20.27 2.17
CA GLY A 144 -1.88 19.71 3.51
C GLY A 144 -2.74 18.45 3.67
N PRO A 145 -3.19 18.18 4.90
CA PRO A 145 -3.96 16.97 5.21
C PRO A 145 -5.27 16.85 4.43
N THR A 146 -5.92 17.97 4.10
CA THR A 146 -7.17 17.98 3.31
C THR A 146 -6.93 17.51 1.89
N GLU A 147 -5.90 18.02 1.22
CA GLU A 147 -5.54 17.60 -0.14
C GLU A 147 -5.05 16.16 -0.16
N ARG A 148 -4.28 15.74 0.86
CA ARG A 148 -3.88 14.35 1.03
C ARG A 148 -5.09 13.42 1.19
N ALA A 149 -6.09 13.81 1.97
CA ALA A 149 -7.32 13.02 2.12
C ALA A 149 -8.11 12.92 0.81
N ALA A 150 -8.15 14.00 0.01
CA ALA A 150 -8.77 13.97 -1.32
C ALA A 150 -8.07 12.99 -2.26
N VAL A 151 -6.73 12.95 -2.25
CA VAL A 151 -5.95 11.97 -3.04
C VAL A 151 -6.28 10.54 -2.59
N LEU A 152 -6.34 10.27 -1.29
CA LEU A 152 -6.70 8.93 -0.80
C LEU A 152 -8.14 8.54 -1.15
N ALA A 153 -9.08 9.48 -1.12
CA ALA A 153 -10.45 9.23 -1.55
C ALA A 153 -10.54 8.91 -3.05
N GLU A 154 -9.68 9.51 -3.88
CA GLU A 154 -9.59 9.17 -5.31
C GLU A 154 -9.04 7.76 -5.52
N VAL A 155 -7.97 7.39 -4.80
CA VAL A 155 -7.41 6.03 -4.81
C VAL A 155 -8.45 5.00 -4.34
N ASP A 156 -9.20 5.33 -3.29
CA ASP A 156 -10.31 4.51 -2.78
C ASP A 156 -11.40 4.32 -3.84
N GLY A 157 -11.75 5.36 -4.59
CA GLY A 157 -12.68 5.27 -5.72
C GLY A 157 -12.20 4.30 -6.81
N PHE A 158 -10.90 4.30 -7.15
CA PHE A 158 -10.34 3.34 -8.10
C PHE A 158 -10.34 1.91 -7.54
N LEU A 159 -9.99 1.76 -6.27
CA LEU A 159 -10.00 0.46 -5.59
C LEU A 159 -11.41 -0.12 -5.54
N ALA A 160 -12.41 0.68 -5.18
CA ALA A 160 -13.82 0.30 -5.11
C ALA A 160 -14.33 -0.27 -6.43
N CYS A 161 -13.92 0.30 -7.57
CA CYS A 161 -14.27 -0.22 -8.89
C CYS A 161 -13.71 -1.62 -9.14
N ILE A 162 -12.50 -1.91 -8.67
CA ILE A 162 -11.85 -3.22 -8.85
C ILE A 162 -12.48 -4.26 -7.90
N VAL A 163 -12.60 -3.94 -6.62
CA VAL A 163 -13.12 -4.87 -5.61
C VAL A 163 -14.61 -5.15 -5.76
N ALA A 164 -15.35 -4.29 -6.47
CA ALA A 164 -16.73 -4.57 -6.86
C ALA A 164 -16.83 -5.79 -7.80
N GLU A 165 -15.78 -6.09 -8.56
CA GLU A 165 -15.71 -7.28 -9.43
C GLU A 165 -15.09 -8.46 -8.68
N GLN A 166 -13.93 -8.25 -8.05
CA GLN A 166 -13.19 -9.26 -7.31
C GLN A 166 -12.22 -8.62 -6.30
N ASP A 167 -12.17 -9.16 -5.08
CA ASP A 167 -11.17 -8.77 -4.07
C ASP A 167 -9.74 -8.95 -4.63
N LEU A 168 -8.80 -8.07 -4.26
CA LEU A 168 -7.41 -8.18 -4.70
C LEU A 168 -6.80 -9.49 -4.18
N TRP A 169 -6.44 -10.39 -5.08
CA TRP A 169 -5.79 -11.64 -4.71
C TRP A 169 -4.36 -11.37 -4.19
N PRO A 170 -4.05 -11.75 -2.93
CA PRO A 170 -2.77 -11.44 -2.32
C PRO A 170 -1.58 -12.29 -2.82
N GLY A 171 -1.85 -13.30 -3.64
CA GLY A 171 -0.88 -14.33 -4.03
C GLY A 171 -1.15 -15.68 -3.37
N ASP A 172 -0.45 -16.72 -3.83
CA ASP A 172 -0.61 -18.09 -3.33
C ASP A 172 0.39 -18.42 -2.21
N GLY A 173 0.06 -19.44 -1.40
CA GLY A 173 0.98 -20.01 -0.43
C GLY A 173 1.39 -19.06 0.69
N LEU A 174 0.50 -18.12 1.06
CA LEU A 174 0.75 -17.14 2.11
C LEU A 174 1.17 -17.81 3.41
N LEU A 175 2.20 -17.26 4.02
CA LEU A 175 2.68 -17.71 5.33
C LEU A 175 1.69 -17.26 6.41
N PRO A 176 1.52 -18.05 7.49
CA PRO A 176 0.66 -17.65 8.59
C PRO A 176 1.19 -16.37 9.24
N SER A 177 0.30 -15.44 9.57
CA SER A 177 0.67 -14.26 10.35
C SER A 177 1.28 -14.69 11.70
N PRO A 178 2.32 -13.99 12.19
CA PRO A 178 2.90 -14.25 13.50
C PRO A 178 1.82 -14.19 14.56
N THR A 179 1.59 -15.31 15.26
CA THR A 179 0.67 -15.33 16.39
C THR A 179 1.34 -14.58 17.53
N ARG A 180 0.85 -13.39 17.86
CA ARG A 180 1.38 -12.63 19.00
C ARG A 180 1.05 -13.40 20.30
N PRO A 181 2.04 -13.70 21.17
CA PRO A 181 1.74 -14.23 22.48
C PRO A 181 0.96 -13.18 23.28
N ALA A 182 -0.08 -13.64 23.99
CA ALA A 182 -0.97 -12.84 24.83
C ALA A 182 -0.25 -12.17 26.02
#